data_AF-A0AA38KTD0-F1
#
_entry.id   AF-A0AA38KTD0-F1
#
_cell.length_a   1.000
_cell.length_b   1.000
_cell.length_c   1.000
_cell.angle_alpha   90.00
_cell.angle_beta   90.00
_cell.angle_gamma   90.00
#
_symmetry.space_group_name_H-M   'P 1'
#
loop_
_entity.id
_entity.type
_entity.pdbx_description
1 polymer ?
#
loop_
_entity_poly.entity_id
_entity_poly.type
_entity_poly.pdbx_seq_one_letter_code
_entity_poly.pdbx_strand_id
1 'polypeptide(L)'
;MSNLFNKMKSKATSGGDNGQEEQSFSIQPHPAKTNNPADLQNPAPGTGMGLNNSEQMAPFHARDPHIPTDPQVLEAVGKQEVKGRDELRARQAELNRDK
;
A
#
# COMPACT_ATOMS: atom_id res chain seq x y z
N MET A 1 -49.99 15.24 53.82
CA MET A 1 -49.73 15.27 52.36
C MET A 1 -48.52 16.18 52.07
N SER A 2 -47.31 15.76 52.43
CA SER A 2 -46.08 16.58 52.32
C SER A 2 -44.93 15.89 51.55
N ASN A 3 -45.17 14.70 51.00
CA ASN A 3 -44.13 13.88 50.35
C ASN A 3 -43.89 14.24 48.88
N LEU A 4 -44.72 15.10 48.28
CA LEU A 4 -44.60 15.49 46.88
C LEU A 4 -43.64 16.66 46.67
N PHE A 5 -43.62 17.63 47.59
CA PHE A 5 -42.75 18.81 47.50
C PHE A 5 -41.27 18.47 47.75
N ASN A 6 -40.96 17.54 48.65
CA ASN A 6 -39.57 17.08 48.86
C ASN A 6 -39.00 16.32 47.66
N LYS A 7 -39.85 15.62 46.89
CA LYS A 7 -39.44 14.85 45.70
C LYS A 7 -39.14 15.73 44.48
N MET A 8 -39.79 16.89 44.38
CA MET A 8 -39.47 17.88 43.35
C MET A 8 -38.24 18.71 43.69
N LYS A 9 -38.03 19.05 44.97
CA LYS A 9 -36.87 19.83 45.39
C LYS A 9 -35.56 19.02 45.31
N SER A 10 -35.59 17.72 45.61
CA SER A 10 -34.40 16.85 45.48
C SER A 10 -33.96 16.62 44.04
N LYS A 11 -34.85 16.80 43.04
CA LYS A 11 -34.52 16.65 41.62
C LYS A 11 -33.96 17.92 40.98
N ALA A 12 -34.14 19.08 41.63
CA ALA A 12 -33.64 20.36 41.16
C ALA A 12 -32.25 20.74 41.72
N THR A 13 -31.78 20.07 42.79
CA THR A 13 -30.48 20.38 43.42
C THR A 13 -29.44 19.26 43.29
N SER A 14 -29.76 18.16 42.63
CA SER A 14 -28.75 17.18 42.21
C SER A 14 -28.18 17.59 40.85
N GLY A 15 -27.41 18.68 40.84
CA GLY A 15 -26.37 18.88 39.84
C GLY A 15 -25.30 17.82 40.08
N GLY A 16 -25.64 16.59 39.71
CA GLY A 16 -24.76 15.45 39.78
C GLY A 16 -23.95 15.43 38.50
N ASP A 17 -22.72 15.92 38.61
CA ASP A 17 -21.57 15.46 37.83
C ASP A 17 -21.68 13.94 37.67
N ASN A 18 -22.26 13.50 36.56
CA ASN A 18 -22.18 12.12 36.13
C ASN A 18 -21.31 12.18 34.90
N GLY A 19 -19.99 12.15 35.18
CA GLY A 19 -18.94 12.02 34.20
C GLY A 19 -19.41 11.11 33.10
N GLN A 20 -19.62 11.69 31.93
CA GLN A 20 -19.93 10.92 30.74
C GLN A 20 -18.74 9.99 30.55
N GLU A 21 -18.88 8.72 30.92
CA GLU A 21 -17.92 7.70 30.55
C GLU A 21 -17.84 7.76 29.03
N GLU A 22 -16.76 8.35 28.53
CA GLU A 22 -16.48 8.44 27.10
C GLU A 22 -16.52 7.02 26.54
N GLN A 23 -17.09 6.85 25.34
CA GLN A 23 -17.21 5.54 24.73
C GLN A 23 -15.81 4.94 24.53
N SER A 24 -15.48 3.94 25.34
CA SER A 24 -14.22 3.21 25.26
C SER A 24 -14.34 2.06 24.27
N PHE A 25 -13.52 2.07 23.21
CA PHE A 25 -13.43 0.97 22.25
C PHE A 25 -12.22 0.08 22.58
N SER A 26 -12.42 -1.24 22.63
CA SER A 26 -11.30 -2.16 22.78
C SER A 26 -10.52 -2.25 21.47
N ILE A 27 -9.29 -1.75 21.49
CA ILE A 27 -8.35 -1.94 20.39
C ILE A 27 -7.89 -3.40 20.40
N GLN A 28 -8.09 -4.10 19.27
CA GLN A 28 -7.50 -5.43 19.10
C GLN A 28 -5.97 -5.29 19.07
N PRO A 29 -5.22 -6.24 19.65
CA PRO A 29 -3.77 -6.20 19.61
C PRO A 29 -3.29 -6.16 18.16
N HIS A 30 -2.25 -5.36 17.89
CA HIS A 30 -1.64 -5.32 16.57
C HIS A 30 -1.17 -6.73 16.20
N PRO A 31 -1.42 -7.20 14.96
CA PRO A 31 -1.08 -8.56 14.56
C PRO A 31 0.42 -8.85 14.61
N ALA A 32 1.26 -7.82 14.48
CA ALA A 32 2.70 -7.92 14.64
C ALA A 32 3.10 -7.65 16.10
N LYS A 33 3.50 -8.71 16.81
CA LYS A 33 4.07 -8.60 18.16
C LYS A 33 5.51 -8.10 18.16
N THR A 34 6.19 -8.21 17.01
CA THR A 34 7.61 -7.83 16.86
C THR A 34 7.83 -7.01 15.59
N ASN A 35 8.87 -6.17 15.56
CA ASN A 35 9.30 -5.43 14.37
C ASN A 35 10.17 -6.31 13.44
N ASN A 36 9.89 -7.61 13.38
CA ASN A 36 10.60 -8.55 12.51
C ASN A 36 9.78 -8.76 11.23
N PRO A 37 10.32 -8.41 10.04
CA PRO A 37 9.61 -8.60 8.77
C PRO A 37 9.28 -10.06 8.46
N ALA A 38 9.93 -11.03 9.11
CA ALA A 38 9.61 -12.45 8.97
C ALA A 38 8.24 -12.83 9.59
N ASP A 39 7.70 -12.05 10.52
CA ASP A 39 6.39 -12.34 11.13
C ASP A 39 5.23 -12.11 10.14
N LEU A 40 5.44 -11.34 9.06
CA LEU A 40 4.49 -11.19 7.95
C LEU A 40 4.51 -12.39 6.99
N GLN A 41 5.50 -13.29 7.10
CA GLN A 41 5.65 -14.45 6.23
C GLN A 41 4.88 -15.67 6.71
N ASN A 42 4.09 -15.58 7.78
CA ASN A 42 3.09 -16.60 8.11
C ASN A 42 1.80 -16.23 7.37
N PRO A 43 1.56 -16.76 6.15
CA PRO A 43 0.35 -16.45 5.46
C PRO A 43 -0.76 -17.26 6.15
N ALA A 44 -1.58 -16.58 6.95
CA ALA A 44 -2.98 -16.95 6.93
C ALA A 44 -3.40 -16.98 5.44
N PRO A 45 -4.11 -18.01 4.95
CA PRO A 45 -4.33 -18.28 3.53
C PRO A 45 -5.26 -17.27 2.80
N GLY A 46 -5.15 -15.98 3.13
CA GLY A 46 -5.94 -14.89 2.53
C GLY A 46 -5.26 -13.52 2.45
N THR A 47 -4.01 -13.34 2.91
CA THR A 47 -3.37 -12.01 2.91
C THR A 47 -1.89 -12.08 2.50
N GLY A 48 -1.56 -11.57 1.31
CA GLY A 48 -0.18 -11.17 0.99
C GLY A 48 0.53 -11.99 -0.09
N MET A 49 0.02 -11.95 -1.33
CA MET A 49 0.86 -12.17 -2.50
C MET A 49 1.81 -10.97 -2.66
N GLY A 50 3.01 -11.03 -2.08
CA GLY A 50 3.97 -9.93 -2.15
C GLY A 50 5.40 -10.31 -1.76
N LEU A 51 6.31 -10.16 -2.73
CA LEU A 51 7.78 -10.22 -2.67
C LEU A 51 8.46 -11.55 -2.30
N ASN A 52 7.77 -12.52 -1.68
CA ASN A 52 8.28 -13.91 -1.58
C ASN A 52 7.94 -14.74 -2.84
N ASN A 53 7.75 -14.07 -3.97
CA ASN A 53 7.51 -14.76 -5.24
C ASN A 53 8.86 -15.27 -5.70
N SER A 54 9.01 -16.59 -5.78
CA SER A 54 10.19 -17.26 -6.32
C SER A 54 10.50 -16.68 -7.71
N GLU A 55 11.45 -15.76 -7.79
CA GLU A 55 11.85 -15.08 -9.04
C GLU A 55 12.35 -16.07 -10.10
N GLN A 56 12.75 -17.27 -9.67
CA GLN A 56 13.12 -18.40 -10.53
C GLN A 56 11.92 -18.99 -11.29
N MET A 57 10.69 -18.75 -10.81
CA MET A 57 9.42 -19.15 -11.45
C MET A 57 8.77 -18.00 -12.24
N ALA A 58 9.28 -16.76 -12.11
CA ALA A 58 8.82 -15.61 -12.87
C ALA A 58 9.02 -15.72 -14.40
N PRO A 59 10.08 -16.38 -14.93
CA PRO A 59 10.26 -16.53 -16.37
C PRO A 59 9.15 -17.33 -17.05
N PHE A 60 8.51 -18.25 -16.32
CA PHE A 60 7.40 -19.06 -16.84
C PHE A 60 6.07 -18.28 -16.91
N HIS A 61 6.03 -17.06 -16.37
CA HIS A 61 4.89 -16.14 -16.43
C HIS A 61 5.19 -14.86 -17.22
N ALA A 62 6.40 -14.75 -17.79
CA ALA A 62 6.71 -13.65 -18.69
C ALA A 62 5.84 -13.81 -19.94
N ARG A 63 5.03 -12.78 -20.25
CA ARG A 63 4.32 -12.74 -21.52
C ARG A 63 5.33 -12.83 -22.65
N ASP A 64 4.90 -13.45 -23.76
CA ASP A 64 5.69 -13.42 -24.99
C ASP A 64 6.09 -11.98 -25.33
N PRO A 65 7.23 -11.78 -26.02
CA PRO A 65 7.65 -10.47 -26.47
C PRO A 65 6.49 -9.76 -27.18
N HIS A 66 6.13 -8.56 -26.70
CA HIS A 66 5.03 -7.80 -27.30
C HIS A 66 5.37 -7.42 -28.73
N ILE A 67 4.64 -7.96 -29.70
CA ILE A 67 4.71 -7.57 -31.11
C ILE A 67 3.74 -6.39 -31.31
N PRO A 68 4.22 -5.18 -31.67
CA PRO A 68 3.35 -4.06 -31.97
C PRO A 68 2.38 -4.41 -33.10
N THR A 69 1.11 -4.03 -32.95
CA THR A 69 0.08 -4.19 -34.00
C THR A 69 -0.02 -2.97 -34.91
N ASP A 70 0.54 -1.84 -34.49
CA ASP A 70 0.54 -0.60 -35.26
C ASP A 70 1.52 -0.71 -36.45
N PRO A 71 1.04 -0.54 -37.70
CA PRO A 71 1.88 -0.62 -38.89
C PRO A 71 3.00 0.43 -38.91
N GLN A 72 2.79 1.62 -38.35
CA GLN A 72 3.80 2.69 -38.33
C GLN A 72 4.98 2.32 -37.43
N VAL A 73 4.69 1.68 -36.29
CA VAL A 73 5.71 1.23 -35.34
C VAL A 73 6.51 0.07 -35.92
N LEU A 74 5.85 -0.90 -36.56
CA LEU A 74 6.52 -2.02 -37.21
C LEU A 74 7.49 -1.56 -38.31
N GLU A 75 7.07 -0.61 -39.14
CA GLU A 75 7.91 -0.02 -40.19
C GLU A 75 9.11 0.74 -39.61
N ALA A 76 8.89 1.53 -38.56
CA ALA A 76 9.95 2.30 -37.90
C ALA A 76 11.01 1.39 -37.25
N VAL A 77 10.59 0.28 -36.63
CA VAL A 77 11.50 -0.68 -36.00
C VAL A 77 12.43 -1.33 -37.04
N GLY A 78 11.93 -1.65 -38.23
CA GLY A 78 12.75 -2.23 -39.31
C GLY A 78 13.69 -1.23 -39.99
N LYS A 79 13.42 0.07 -39.88
CA LYS A 79 14.20 1.14 -40.51
C LYS A 79 15.25 1.77 -39.61
N GLN A 80 15.25 1.45 -38.32
CA GLN A 80 16.21 2.02 -37.40
C GLN A 80 17.60 1.43 -37.63
N GLU A 81 18.53 2.26 -38.10
CA GLU A 81 19.92 1.85 -38.29
C GLU A 81 20.54 1.44 -36.95
N VAL A 82 21.19 0.27 -36.94
CA VAL A 82 21.93 -0.21 -35.78
C VAL A 82 23.19 0.63 -35.64
N LYS A 83 23.21 1.49 -34.61
CA LYS A 83 24.36 2.36 -34.34
C LYS A 83 25.60 1.57 -33.99
N GLY A 84 26.74 2.05 -34.46
CA GLY A 84 28.04 1.46 -34.16
C GLY A 84 28.44 1.65 -32.69
N ARG A 85 29.41 0.85 -32.22
CA ARG A 85 29.92 0.92 -30.84
C ARG A 85 30.43 2.31 -30.47
N ASP A 86 31.13 2.97 -31.38
CA ASP A 86 31.73 4.29 -31.11
C ASP A 86 30.67 5.39 -31.02
N GLU A 87 29.63 5.32 -31.86
CA GLU A 87 28.49 6.24 -31.82
C GLU A 87 27.69 6.10 -30.51
N LEU A 88 27.49 4.87 -30.05
CA LEU A 88 26.82 4.61 -28.77
C LEU A 88 27.61 5.20 -27.59
N ARG A 89 28.94 5.08 -27.61
CA ARG A 89 29.81 5.64 -26.57
C ARG A 89 29.77 7.17 -26.55
N ALA A 90 29.81 7.81 -27.72
CA ALA A 90 29.70 9.26 -27.83
C ALA A 90 28.38 9.78 -27.25
N ARG A 91 27.25 9.16 -27.64
CA ARG A 91 25.92 9.52 -27.13
C ARG A 91 25.80 9.33 -25.62
N GLN A 92 26.39 8.27 -25.08
CA GLN A 92 26.41 8.04 -23.63
C GLN A 92 27.18 9.16 -22.90
N ALA A 93 28.31 9.60 -23.45
CA ALA A 93 29.08 10.70 -22.89
C ALA A 93 28.31 12.04 -22.94
N GLU A 94 27.56 12.29 -24.01
CA GLU A 94 26.68 13.47 -24.13
C GLU A 94 25.57 13.45 -23.06
N LEU A 95 24.83 12.35 -22.95
CA LEU A 95 23.72 12.23 -21.98
C LEU A 95 24.18 12.36 -20.52
N ASN A 96 25.40 11.95 -20.22
CA ASN A 96 25.96 12.07 -18.88
C ASN A 96 26.42 13.49 -18.53
N ARG A 97 26.54 14.39 -19.51
CA ARG A 97 26.87 15.81 -19.27
C ARG A 97 25.65 16.64 -18.87
N ASP A 98 24.45 16.19 -19.23
CA ASP A 98 23.18 16.85 -18.91
C ASP A 98 22.58 16.39 -17.56
N LYS A 99 23.35 15.65 -16.76
CA LYS A 99 23.03 15.27 -15.37
C LYS A 99 23.88 16.06 -14.40
#